data_AF-A0A1L6HVT0-F1
#
_entry.id   AF-A0A1L6HVT0-F1
#
_cell.length_a   1.000
_cell.length_b   1.000
_cell.length_c   1.000
_cell.angle_alpha   90.00
_cell.angle_beta   90.00
_cell.angle_gamma   90.00
#
_symmetry.space_group_name_H-M   'P 1'
#
loop_
_entity.id
_entity.type
_entity.pdbx_description
1 polymer ?
#
loop_
_entity_poly.entity_id
_entity_poly.type
_entity_poly.pdbx_seq_one_letter_code
_entity_poly.pdbx_strand_id
1 'polypeptide(L)'
;MKLPYEWQIGWRYTRAGKRTTGNGFISFIALVSMSGIALGVAALIVVLSVMNGFQKEVRDRMLSVLAHVEIFSPAGSMPDWQLTAKEARQNKEVIGAAPYVEAQALLTRQDAVSGVALRGVDPSLEPEVSDIGKEMRAGRLADLIPGDFGIVLGADLAASLGVTAGDKITLVAPEGTITPAGMLPRLKQFTVVGVFESGHYEFDSTLALINIRDAEALFRLPAPTGVRLRLKDMQRAPQVAHELARTLSGDLYIRDWTQQNKTWFSAVQIEKRMMFIILTLIIAVAAFNLVSSLVMTVTNKQADIAILRTLGAQPGSIMKIFVVQGVTIGFVGTAIGVALGCLIAWSIPWLVPMIEHLFGIQFLPPSVYFISELPSELVAGDVIRIGVIAFVLSSLATLYPSWRGAKVRPAEALRYE
;
A
#
# COMPACT_ATOMS: atom_id res chain seq x y z
N MET A 1 -20.34 -41.16 -10.77
CA MET A 1 -19.00 -41.76 -10.59
C MET A 1 -18.86 -42.25 -9.17
N LYS A 2 -18.55 -43.54 -8.93
CA LYS A 2 -18.30 -44.06 -7.57
C LYS A 2 -16.96 -43.49 -7.09
N LEU A 3 -16.99 -42.52 -6.16
CA LEU A 3 -15.78 -41.98 -5.54
C LEU A 3 -14.99 -43.13 -4.86
N PRO A 4 -13.64 -43.10 -4.90
CA PRO A 4 -12.80 -44.09 -4.21
C PRO A 4 -13.18 -44.19 -2.73
N TYR A 5 -13.13 -45.39 -2.16
CA TYR A 5 -13.60 -45.61 -0.78
C TYR A 5 -12.79 -44.81 0.25
N GLU A 6 -11.52 -44.52 -0.04
CA GLU A 6 -10.63 -43.70 0.79
C GLU A 6 -11.17 -42.28 0.96
N TRP A 7 -11.79 -41.73 -0.09
CA TRP A 7 -12.42 -40.41 -0.06
C TRP A 7 -13.68 -40.41 0.80
N GLN A 8 -14.49 -41.47 0.68
CA GLN A 8 -15.72 -41.61 1.46
C GLN A 8 -15.42 -41.78 2.95
N ILE A 9 -14.38 -42.54 3.30
CA ILE A 9 -13.95 -42.73 4.70
C ILE A 9 -13.33 -41.45 5.25
N GLY A 10 -12.43 -40.80 4.49
CA GLY A 10 -11.80 -39.53 4.92
C GLY A 10 -12.83 -38.43 5.19
N TRP A 11 -13.82 -38.28 4.31
CA TRP A 11 -14.92 -37.32 4.50
C TRP A 11 -15.86 -37.70 5.66
N ARG A 12 -16.07 -38.99 5.91
CA ARG A 12 -16.83 -39.42 7.09
C ARG A 12 -16.08 -39.12 8.39
N TYR A 13 -14.76 -39.27 8.40
CA TYR A 13 -13.94 -38.98 9.58
C TYR A 13 -13.87 -37.49 9.90
N THR A 14 -14.04 -36.59 8.93
CA THR A 14 -14.21 -35.16 9.20
C THR A 14 -15.60 -34.81 9.72
N ARG A 15 -16.64 -35.55 9.33
CA ARG A 15 -18.06 -35.17 9.54
C ARG A 15 -18.80 -35.98 10.62
N ALA A 16 -18.23 -37.07 11.14
CA ALA A 16 -18.81 -37.81 12.27
C ALA A 16 -18.65 -36.97 13.56
N GLY A 17 -19.63 -36.25 14.10
CA GLY A 17 -21.08 -36.39 13.99
C GLY A 17 -21.68 -36.87 15.31
N LYS A 18 -21.55 -36.05 16.37
CA LYS A 18 -22.41 -35.85 17.58
C LYS A 18 -23.19 -37.00 18.27
N ARG A 19 -23.21 -38.26 17.81
CA ARG A 19 -24.21 -39.27 18.23
C ARG A 19 -23.68 -40.55 18.86
N THR A 20 -22.39 -40.65 19.15
CA THR A 20 -21.83 -41.82 19.86
C THR A 20 -20.84 -41.32 20.89
N THR A 21 -21.04 -41.69 22.15
CA THR A 21 -20.52 -41.09 23.40
C THR A 21 -18.98 -40.96 23.50
N GLY A 22 -18.20 -41.44 22.52
CA GLY A 22 -16.74 -41.29 22.44
C GLY A 22 -16.20 -40.43 21.27
N ASN A 23 -17.01 -40.04 20.27
CA ASN A 23 -16.51 -39.36 19.06
C ASN A 23 -16.54 -37.81 19.13
N GLY A 24 -17.08 -37.21 20.20
CA GLY A 24 -17.18 -35.75 20.35
C GLY A 24 -15.83 -35.04 20.44
N PHE A 25 -14.85 -35.67 21.09
CA PHE A 25 -13.52 -35.10 21.31
C PHE A 25 -12.73 -34.95 20.00
N ILE A 26 -12.82 -35.93 19.09
CA ILE A 26 -12.15 -35.89 17.78
C ILE A 26 -12.74 -34.75 16.92
N SER A 27 -14.07 -34.59 16.92
CA SER A 27 -14.73 -33.49 16.20
C SER A 27 -14.39 -32.12 16.78
N PHE A 28 -14.18 -32.01 18.10
CA PHE A 28 -13.78 -30.78 18.75
C PHE A 28 -12.37 -30.35 18.33
N ILE A 29 -11.39 -31.26 18.31
CA ILE A 29 -10.03 -30.91 17.93
C ILE A 29 -9.96 -30.56 16.43
N ALA A 30 -10.68 -31.28 15.58
CA ALA A 30 -10.80 -30.90 14.17
C ALA A 30 -11.37 -29.48 14.02
N LEU A 31 -12.39 -29.11 14.82
CA LEU A 31 -12.93 -27.75 14.84
C LEU A 31 -11.88 -26.73 15.30
N VAL A 32 -11.12 -27.02 16.35
CA VAL A 32 -10.04 -26.13 16.84
C VAL A 32 -8.96 -25.93 15.78
N SER A 33 -8.54 -27.00 15.08
CA SER A 33 -7.57 -26.89 13.98
C SER A 33 -8.13 -26.09 12.80
N MET A 34 -9.39 -26.33 12.41
CA MET A 34 -10.07 -25.55 11.35
C MET A 34 -10.14 -24.07 11.72
N SER A 35 -10.55 -23.75 12.95
CA SER A 35 -10.65 -22.39 13.46
C SER A 35 -9.29 -21.70 13.51
N GLY A 36 -8.23 -22.41 13.92
CA GLY A 36 -6.87 -21.87 13.92
C GLY A 36 -6.39 -21.48 12.51
N ILE A 37 -6.63 -22.35 11.52
CA ILE A 37 -6.31 -22.07 10.11
C ILE A 37 -7.18 -20.91 9.60
N ALA A 38 -8.49 -20.93 9.88
CA ALA A 38 -9.43 -19.90 9.43
C ALA A 38 -9.07 -18.52 10.00
N LEU A 39 -8.77 -18.43 11.29
CA LEU A 39 -8.37 -17.19 11.96
C LEU A 39 -7.03 -16.67 11.41
N GLY A 40 -6.04 -17.54 11.22
CA GLY A 40 -4.73 -17.15 10.66
C GLY A 40 -4.86 -16.59 9.24
N VAL A 41 -5.65 -17.25 8.39
CA VAL A 41 -5.92 -16.81 7.00
C VAL A 41 -6.72 -15.51 7.00
N ALA A 42 -7.78 -15.40 7.81
CA ALA A 42 -8.61 -14.21 7.90
C ALA A 42 -7.79 -12.99 8.38
N ALA A 43 -6.99 -13.16 9.44
CA ALA A 43 -6.13 -12.10 9.96
C ALA A 43 -5.12 -11.62 8.91
N LEU A 44 -4.51 -12.54 8.16
CA LEU A 44 -3.57 -12.20 7.10
C LEU A 44 -4.23 -11.40 5.96
N ILE A 45 -5.42 -11.79 5.53
CA ILE A 45 -6.18 -11.04 4.52
C ILE A 45 -6.53 -9.64 5.03
N VAL A 46 -7.02 -9.53 6.28
CA VAL A 46 -7.41 -8.26 6.88
C VAL A 46 -6.22 -7.30 6.97
N VAL A 47 -5.10 -7.73 7.56
CA VAL A 47 -3.91 -6.88 7.74
C VAL A 47 -3.35 -6.42 6.40
N LEU A 48 -3.25 -7.30 5.41
CA LEU A 48 -2.77 -6.91 4.07
C LEU A 48 -3.74 -5.98 3.36
N SER A 49 -5.05 -6.16 3.54
CA SER A 49 -6.05 -5.29 2.91
C SER A 49 -6.01 -3.87 3.51
N VAL A 50 -5.87 -3.76 4.83
CA VAL A 50 -5.67 -2.46 5.50
C VAL A 50 -4.40 -1.79 5.01
N MET A 51 -3.29 -2.54 4.92
CA MET A 51 -2.02 -2.00 4.45
C MET A 51 -2.09 -1.54 2.98
N ASN A 52 -2.77 -2.31 2.12
CA ASN A 52 -3.02 -1.91 0.74
C ASN A 52 -3.86 -0.63 0.67
N GLY A 53 -4.93 -0.56 1.46
CA GLY A 53 -5.78 0.62 1.55
C GLY A 53 -5.01 1.84 2.02
N PHE A 54 -4.19 1.69 3.07
CA PHE A 54 -3.37 2.78 3.59
C PHE A 54 -2.35 3.26 2.57
N GLN A 55 -1.63 2.33 1.92
CA GLN A 55 -0.69 2.66 0.86
C GLN A 55 -1.38 3.40 -0.29
N LYS A 56 -2.59 2.97 -0.68
CA LYS A 56 -3.37 3.62 -1.73
C LYS A 56 -3.80 5.02 -1.32
N GLU A 57 -4.38 5.19 -0.13
CA GLU A 57 -4.83 6.49 0.36
C GLU A 57 -3.67 7.49 0.44
N VAL A 58 -2.54 7.08 1.01
CA VAL A 58 -1.34 7.92 1.10
C VAL A 58 -0.81 8.24 -0.30
N ARG A 59 -0.71 7.25 -1.19
CA ARG A 59 -0.24 7.47 -2.57
C ARG A 59 -1.16 8.41 -3.34
N ASP A 60 -2.46 8.17 -3.33
CA ASP A 60 -3.42 8.92 -4.14
C ASP A 60 -3.49 10.38 -3.67
N ARG A 61 -3.37 10.64 -2.35
CA ARG A 61 -3.22 12.00 -1.80
C ARG A 61 -1.90 12.66 -2.16
N MET A 62 -0.77 11.95 -2.03
CA MET A 62 0.54 12.48 -2.43
C MET A 62 0.56 12.90 -3.91
N LEU A 63 -0.12 12.14 -4.78
CA LEU A 63 -0.02 12.30 -6.23
C LEU A 63 -1.09 13.22 -6.84
N SER A 64 -2.19 13.51 -6.13
CA SER A 64 -3.19 14.52 -6.56
C SER A 64 -2.57 15.91 -6.77
N VAL A 65 -1.51 16.20 -6.03
CA VAL A 65 -0.84 17.51 -5.98
C VAL A 65 0.32 17.60 -6.98
N LEU A 66 0.85 16.46 -7.41
CA LEU A 66 2.08 16.36 -8.19
C LEU A 66 1.82 16.12 -9.68
N ALA A 67 2.80 16.51 -10.49
CA ALA A 67 2.87 16.01 -11.86
C ALA A 67 3.29 14.54 -11.87
N HIS A 68 2.72 13.76 -12.78
CA HIS A 68 3.02 12.33 -12.89
C HIS A 68 4.43 12.10 -13.47
N VAL A 69 4.87 12.98 -14.37
CA VAL A 69 6.19 12.94 -15.01
C VAL A 69 6.74 14.37 -15.11
N GLU A 70 8.03 14.51 -14.86
CA GLU A 70 8.80 15.75 -15.02
C GLU A 70 9.87 15.54 -16.08
N ILE A 71 9.96 16.49 -17.01
CA ILE A 71 11.01 16.54 -18.02
C ILE A 71 11.81 17.81 -17.78
N PHE A 72 13.12 17.68 -17.57
CA PHE A 72 13.98 18.81 -17.29
C PHE A 72 15.30 18.71 -18.04
N SER A 73 15.91 19.86 -18.28
CA SER A 73 17.18 19.95 -18.98
C SER A 73 18.35 19.80 -17.98
N PRO A 74 19.39 19.01 -18.30
CA PRO A 74 20.64 18.98 -17.53
C PRO A 74 21.25 20.38 -17.33
N ALA A 75 21.03 21.29 -18.28
CA ALA A 75 21.56 22.65 -18.25
C ALA A 75 20.78 23.60 -17.30
N GLY A 76 19.73 23.11 -16.63
CA GLY A 76 18.93 23.90 -15.68
C GLY A 76 17.98 24.91 -16.32
N SER A 77 17.90 24.98 -17.65
CA SER A 77 16.91 25.79 -18.37
C SER A 77 16.46 25.09 -19.65
N MET A 78 15.20 25.33 -20.02
CA MET A 78 14.52 24.73 -21.17
C MET A 78 13.80 25.82 -21.99
N PRO A 79 14.52 26.54 -22.86
CA PRO A 79 13.94 27.57 -23.73
C PRO A 79 12.82 27.04 -24.61
N ASP A 80 13.00 25.85 -25.19
CA ASP A 80 12.05 25.23 -26.14
C ASP A 80 11.02 24.32 -25.44
N TRP A 81 10.61 24.65 -24.22
CA TRP A 81 9.69 23.81 -23.43
C TRP A 81 8.36 23.54 -24.16
N GLN A 82 7.89 24.48 -25.01
CA GLN A 82 6.67 24.30 -25.80
C GLN A 82 6.82 23.18 -26.84
N LEU A 83 8.02 23.00 -27.41
CA LEU A 83 8.30 21.89 -28.33
C LEU A 83 8.23 20.57 -27.57
N THR A 84 8.93 20.47 -26.43
CA THR A 84 8.91 19.29 -25.56
C THR A 84 7.48 18.94 -25.11
N ALA A 85 6.70 19.94 -24.71
CA ALA A 85 5.30 19.76 -24.33
C ALA A 85 4.43 19.25 -25.49
N LYS A 86 4.68 19.73 -26.72
CA LYS A 86 3.97 19.30 -27.92
C LYS A 86 4.33 17.87 -28.32
N GLU A 87 5.62 17.50 -28.26
CA GLU A 87 6.09 16.14 -28.52
C GLU A 87 5.54 15.17 -27.46
N ALA A 88 5.58 15.55 -26.18
CA ALA A 88 5.02 14.73 -25.10
C ALA A 88 3.52 14.47 -25.28
N ARG A 89 2.75 15.48 -25.70
CA ARG A 89 1.31 15.35 -26.00
C ARG A 89 1.00 14.43 -27.18
N GLN A 90 1.99 14.02 -28.00
CA GLN A 90 1.76 13.00 -29.03
C GLN A 90 1.53 11.61 -28.42
N ASN A 91 2.03 11.36 -27.20
CA ASN A 91 1.70 10.15 -26.46
C ASN A 91 0.26 10.26 -25.94
N LYS A 92 -0.59 9.30 -26.33
CA LYS A 92 -2.02 9.28 -25.98
C LYS A 92 -2.31 9.23 -24.48
N GLU A 93 -1.33 8.84 -23.68
CA GLU A 93 -1.44 8.82 -22.22
C GLU A 93 -1.28 10.21 -21.59
N VAL A 94 -0.66 11.18 -22.26
CA VAL A 94 -0.45 12.54 -21.75
C VAL A 94 -1.71 13.38 -21.98
N ILE A 95 -2.27 13.92 -20.90
CA ILE A 95 -3.50 14.74 -20.92
C ILE A 95 -3.26 16.21 -20.60
N GLY A 96 -2.12 16.55 -20.00
CA GLY A 96 -1.78 17.92 -19.63
C GLY A 96 -0.29 18.13 -19.63
N ALA A 97 0.14 19.35 -19.95
CA ALA A 97 1.55 19.73 -19.92
C ALA A 97 1.70 21.21 -19.56
N ALA A 98 2.54 21.52 -18.57
CA ALA A 98 2.77 22.88 -18.11
C ALA A 98 4.25 23.12 -17.80
N PRO A 99 4.77 24.34 -18.06
CA PRO A 99 6.13 24.69 -17.69
C PRO A 99 6.25 24.87 -16.17
N TYR A 100 7.45 24.70 -15.64
CA TYR A 100 7.73 25.03 -14.25
C TYR A 100 9.16 25.52 -14.05
N VAL A 101 9.35 26.25 -12.96
CA VAL A 101 10.66 26.52 -12.37
C VAL A 101 10.68 25.88 -10.99
N GLU A 102 11.71 25.11 -10.68
CA GLU A 102 11.89 24.53 -9.34
C GLU A 102 13.20 25.00 -8.73
N ALA A 103 13.11 25.51 -7.50
CA ALA A 103 14.25 26.02 -6.76
C ALA A 103 14.07 25.81 -5.25
N GLN A 104 15.15 25.86 -4.50
CA GLN A 104 15.12 25.85 -3.04
C GLN A 104 15.34 27.27 -2.51
N ALA A 105 14.57 27.67 -1.51
CA ALA A 105 14.68 28.98 -0.88
C ALA A 105 14.40 28.89 0.63
N LEU A 106 14.69 29.96 1.36
CA LEU A 106 14.21 30.13 2.73
C LEU A 106 13.13 31.22 2.75
N LEU A 107 12.07 31.00 3.50
CA LEU A 107 11.11 32.03 3.86
C LEU A 107 11.39 32.53 5.27
N THR A 108 11.40 33.84 5.45
CA THR A 108 11.67 34.48 6.73
C THR A 108 10.62 35.54 7.06
N ARG A 109 10.11 35.48 8.29
CA ARG A 109 9.26 36.52 8.89
C ARG A 109 9.63 36.68 10.35
N GLN A 110 10.14 37.85 10.70
CA GLN A 110 10.65 38.13 12.05
C GLN A 110 11.70 37.07 12.46
N ASP A 111 11.43 36.29 13.51
CA ASP A 111 12.31 35.24 14.02
C ASP A 111 12.02 33.85 13.40
N ALA A 112 10.94 33.70 12.63
CA ALA A 112 10.56 32.44 12.00
C ALA A 112 11.28 32.28 10.65
N VAL A 113 11.95 31.13 10.47
CA VAL A 113 12.65 30.74 9.24
C VAL A 113 12.21 29.34 8.84
N SER A 114 11.88 29.15 7.56
CA SER A 114 11.51 27.84 7.02
C SER A 114 12.15 27.62 5.66
N GLY A 115 12.73 26.43 5.45
CA GLY A 115 13.20 26.02 4.13
C GLY A 115 12.03 25.55 3.28
N VAL A 116 12.00 25.99 2.02
CA VAL A 116 10.89 25.71 1.11
C VAL A 116 11.37 25.20 -0.24
N ALA A 117 10.60 24.29 -0.81
CA ALA A 117 10.63 23.98 -2.22
C ALA A 117 9.76 25.02 -2.94
N LEU A 118 10.41 25.97 -3.61
CA LEU A 118 9.74 27.03 -4.35
C LEU A 118 9.47 26.55 -5.77
N ARG A 119 8.21 26.62 -6.19
CA ARG A 119 7.78 26.25 -7.53
C ARG A 119 7.16 27.43 -8.26
N GLY A 120 7.83 27.86 -9.32
CA GLY A 120 7.28 28.80 -10.29
C GLY A 120 6.30 28.10 -11.22
N VAL A 121 5.05 28.54 -11.24
CA VAL A 121 3.96 27.96 -12.04
C VAL A 121 3.31 29.01 -12.93
N ASP A 122 2.76 28.57 -14.07
CA ASP A 122 1.84 29.39 -14.85
C ASP A 122 0.42 29.12 -14.36
N PRO A 123 -0.26 30.08 -13.70
CA PRO A 123 -1.60 29.85 -13.14
C PRO A 123 -2.66 29.43 -14.16
N SER A 124 -2.45 29.72 -15.44
CA SER A 124 -3.37 29.35 -16.52
C SER A 124 -3.20 27.89 -16.97
N LEU A 125 -1.98 27.35 -16.89
CA LEU A 125 -1.64 25.99 -17.33
C LEU A 125 -1.54 24.99 -16.16
N GLU A 126 -1.33 25.48 -14.94
CA GLU A 126 -1.20 24.63 -13.75
C GLU A 126 -2.38 23.66 -13.55
N PRO A 127 -3.65 24.06 -13.77
CA PRO A 127 -4.79 23.13 -13.64
C PRO A 127 -4.76 21.94 -14.61
N GLU A 128 -3.99 22.01 -15.70
CA GLU A 128 -3.80 20.86 -16.61
C GLU A 128 -2.93 19.77 -15.97
N VAL A 129 -2.06 20.13 -15.01
CA VAL A 129 -1.05 19.23 -14.46
C VAL A 129 -1.19 18.92 -12.98
N SER A 130 -1.87 19.78 -12.20
CA SER A 130 -2.04 19.63 -10.76
C SER A 130 -3.46 20.03 -10.34
N ASP A 131 -4.00 19.33 -9.33
CA ASP A 131 -5.28 19.69 -8.71
C ASP A 131 -5.15 20.73 -7.59
N ILE A 132 -3.95 21.26 -7.32
CA ILE A 132 -3.68 22.19 -6.20
C ILE A 132 -4.59 23.43 -6.17
N GLY A 133 -5.04 23.90 -7.34
CA GLY A 133 -5.98 25.02 -7.44
C GLY A 133 -7.36 24.73 -6.85
N LYS A 134 -7.77 23.45 -6.75
CA LYS A 134 -9.01 23.01 -6.10
C LYS A 134 -8.87 22.91 -4.58
N GLU A 135 -7.65 22.74 -4.09
CA GLU A 135 -7.32 22.56 -2.68
C GLU A 135 -6.98 23.88 -1.97
N MET A 136 -7.35 25.02 -2.56
CA MET A 136 -7.14 26.35 -1.99
C MET A 136 -8.09 26.59 -0.82
N ARG A 137 -7.55 26.92 0.36
CA ARG A 137 -8.33 27.33 1.54
C ARG A 137 -8.59 28.84 1.58
N ALA A 138 -7.65 29.63 1.07
CA ALA A 138 -7.76 31.07 0.99
C ALA A 138 -7.10 31.61 -0.28
N GLY A 139 -7.67 32.64 -0.89
CA GLY A 139 -7.20 33.20 -2.16
C GLY A 139 -7.42 32.26 -3.34
N ARG A 140 -6.86 32.60 -4.50
CA ARG A 140 -6.92 31.78 -5.72
C ARG A 140 -5.54 31.69 -6.36
N LEU A 141 -5.27 30.57 -7.01
CA LEU A 141 -4.02 30.40 -7.77
C LEU A 141 -3.85 31.48 -8.86
N ALA A 142 -4.96 31.96 -9.44
CA ALA A 142 -4.98 33.04 -10.42
C ALA A 142 -4.51 34.40 -9.87
N ASP A 143 -4.41 34.57 -8.55
CA ASP A 143 -3.91 35.80 -7.93
C ASP A 143 -2.36 35.87 -7.96
N LEU A 144 -1.67 34.84 -8.48
CA LEU A 144 -0.25 34.85 -8.82
C LEU A 144 0.02 35.64 -10.11
N ILE A 145 -0.05 36.96 -10.03
CA ILE A 145 0.17 37.87 -11.16
C ILE A 145 1.67 38.06 -11.43
N PRO A 146 2.14 37.96 -12.70
CA PRO A 146 3.54 38.21 -13.04
C PRO A 146 4.00 39.62 -12.62
N GLY A 147 5.11 39.72 -11.90
CA GLY A 147 5.74 40.96 -11.46
C GLY A 147 5.25 41.48 -10.10
N ASP A 148 4.14 40.95 -9.58
CA ASP A 148 3.57 41.38 -8.30
C ASP A 148 4.25 40.70 -7.09
N PHE A 149 5.06 39.67 -7.33
CA PHE A 149 5.71 38.87 -6.29
C PHE A 149 4.69 38.34 -5.27
N GLY A 150 3.61 37.76 -5.79
CA GLY A 150 2.65 36.99 -5.01
C GLY A 150 3.19 35.60 -4.68
N ILE A 151 2.89 35.08 -3.49
CA ILE A 151 3.23 33.72 -3.06
C ILE A 151 2.00 33.00 -2.49
N VAL A 152 1.82 31.74 -2.87
CA VAL A 152 0.84 30.84 -2.25
C VAL A 152 1.61 29.83 -1.40
N LEU A 153 1.16 29.60 -0.17
CA LEU A 153 1.83 28.73 0.79
C LEU A 153 0.96 27.52 1.13
N GLY A 154 1.58 26.40 1.49
CA GLY A 154 0.87 25.31 2.16
C GLY A 154 0.37 25.74 3.54
N ALA A 155 -0.71 25.12 4.02
CA ALA A 155 -1.38 25.51 5.26
C ALA A 155 -0.47 25.40 6.49
N ASP A 156 0.29 24.31 6.62
CA ASP A 156 1.23 24.11 7.73
C ASP A 156 2.43 25.06 7.66
N LEU A 157 2.91 25.37 6.46
CA LEU A 157 3.96 26.37 6.23
C LEU A 157 3.48 27.78 6.60
N ALA A 158 2.26 28.15 6.21
CA ALA A 158 1.66 29.42 6.58
C ALA A 158 1.48 29.53 8.11
N ALA A 159 1.01 28.45 8.75
CA ALA A 159 0.84 28.38 10.20
C ALA A 159 2.17 28.48 10.95
N SER A 160 3.22 27.78 10.51
CA SER A 160 4.55 27.82 11.15
C SER A 160 5.24 29.17 11.04
N LEU A 161 4.98 29.91 9.96
CA LEU A 161 5.43 31.29 9.74
C LEU A 161 4.46 32.34 10.33
N GLY A 162 3.33 31.90 10.90
CA GLY A 162 2.27 32.70 11.48
C GLY A 162 1.55 33.63 10.49
N VAL A 163 1.65 33.38 9.17
CA VAL A 163 1.15 34.27 8.11
C VAL A 163 -0.25 33.89 7.65
N THR A 164 -0.99 34.90 7.19
CA THR A 164 -2.28 34.73 6.50
C THR A 164 -2.28 35.46 5.16
N ALA A 165 -3.29 35.23 4.33
CA ALA A 165 -3.42 35.94 3.05
C ALA A 165 -3.45 37.47 3.28
N GLY A 166 -2.61 38.20 2.55
CA GLY A 166 -2.37 39.64 2.69
C GLY A 166 -1.07 39.99 3.43
N ASP A 167 -0.50 39.07 4.20
CA ASP A 167 0.76 39.29 4.91
C ASP A 167 1.95 39.34 3.94
N LYS A 168 3.03 40.01 4.37
CA LYS A 168 4.29 40.04 3.62
C LYS A 168 5.32 39.11 4.26
N ILE A 169 6.08 38.42 3.42
CA ILE A 169 7.17 37.54 3.83
C ILE A 169 8.42 37.80 3.01
N THR A 170 9.60 37.58 3.59
CA THR A 170 10.85 37.72 2.85
C THR A 170 11.30 36.36 2.36
N LEU A 171 11.54 36.24 1.07
CA LEU A 171 12.16 35.09 0.47
C LEU A 171 13.67 35.34 0.34
N VAL A 172 14.45 34.38 0.78
CA VAL A 172 15.91 34.34 0.73
C VAL A 172 16.32 33.25 -0.25
N ALA A 173 16.79 33.64 -1.42
CA ALA A 173 17.34 32.72 -2.40
C ALA A 173 18.86 32.56 -2.14
N PRO A 174 19.35 31.32 -1.96
CA PRO A 174 20.77 31.06 -1.65
C PRO A 174 21.72 31.40 -2.80
N GLU A 175 21.20 31.48 -4.03
CA GLU A 175 21.94 31.81 -5.25
C GLU A 175 22.21 33.33 -5.36
N GLY A 176 23.17 33.76 -4.54
CA GLY A 176 23.57 35.13 -4.32
C GLY A 176 24.50 35.73 -5.36
N THR A 177 24.88 36.99 -5.15
CA THR A 177 25.99 37.60 -5.91
C THR A 177 27.29 37.36 -5.14
N ILE A 178 28.32 36.86 -5.83
CA ILE A 178 29.64 36.67 -5.23
C ILE A 178 30.28 38.04 -5.02
N THR A 179 30.61 38.37 -3.78
CA THR A 179 31.37 39.57 -3.41
C THR A 179 32.69 39.17 -2.77
N PRO A 180 33.68 40.08 -2.68
CA PRO A 180 34.92 39.82 -1.94
C PRO A 180 34.70 39.46 -0.46
N ALA A 181 33.53 39.77 0.11
CA ALA A 181 33.14 39.44 1.48
C ALA A 181 32.34 38.12 1.61
N GLY A 182 32.09 37.40 0.51
CA GLY A 182 31.31 36.16 0.48
C GLY A 182 30.10 36.21 -0.47
N MET A 183 29.31 35.13 -0.50
CA MET A 183 28.05 35.09 -1.25
C MET A 183 26.95 35.84 -0.51
N LEU A 184 26.44 36.91 -1.09
CA LEU A 184 25.28 37.64 -0.55
C LEU A 184 23.99 37.04 -1.10
N PRO A 185 23.13 36.42 -0.27
CA PRO A 185 21.87 35.84 -0.73
C PRO A 185 20.95 36.93 -1.29
N ARG A 186 20.06 36.54 -2.20
CA ARG A 186 19.07 37.48 -2.75
C ARG A 186 17.86 37.50 -1.84
N LEU A 187 17.47 38.70 -1.41
CA LEU A 187 16.29 38.94 -0.59
C LEU A 187 15.21 39.60 -1.44
N LYS A 188 14.00 39.04 -1.42
CA LYS A 188 12.85 39.65 -2.07
C LYS A 188 11.62 39.51 -1.20
N GLN A 189 10.87 40.60 -1.02
CA GLN A 189 9.61 40.57 -0.29
C GLN A 189 8.48 40.08 -1.21
N PHE A 190 7.73 39.10 -0.73
CA PHE A 190 6.54 38.55 -1.37
C PHE A 190 5.29 38.87 -0.54
N THR A 191 4.14 38.93 -1.20
CA THR A 191 2.84 39.06 -0.53
C THR A 191 2.13 37.71 -0.59
N VAL A 192 1.64 37.21 0.54
CA VAL A 192 0.89 35.95 0.59
C VAL A 192 -0.47 36.18 -0.06
N VAL A 193 -0.70 35.64 -1.25
CA VAL A 193 -1.96 35.82 -2.00
C VAL A 193 -2.92 34.64 -1.80
N GLY A 194 -2.44 33.53 -1.26
CA GLY A 194 -3.29 32.40 -0.95
C GLY A 194 -2.63 31.33 -0.08
N VAL A 195 -3.45 30.40 0.38
CA VAL A 195 -3.04 29.23 1.17
C VAL A 195 -3.76 28.00 0.62
N PHE A 196 -3.04 26.92 0.36
CA PHE A 196 -3.60 25.62 -0.04
C PHE A 196 -3.43 24.57 1.07
N GLU A 197 -4.27 23.54 1.07
CA GLU A 197 -4.10 22.38 1.93
C GLU A 197 -4.36 21.11 1.12
N SER A 198 -3.28 20.41 0.80
CA SER A 198 -3.34 19.18 0.01
C SER A 198 -3.72 17.94 0.81
N GLY A 199 -3.70 18.04 2.14
CA GLY A 199 -3.88 16.90 3.05
C GLY A 199 -2.64 16.01 3.13
N HIS A 200 -1.48 16.51 2.68
CA HIS A 200 -0.20 15.84 2.80
C HIS A 200 0.84 16.77 3.44
N TYR A 201 1.18 16.47 4.69
CA TYR A 201 2.02 17.30 5.53
C TYR A 201 3.35 17.72 4.88
N GLU A 202 4.03 16.84 4.14
CA GLU A 202 5.31 17.17 3.52
C GLU A 202 5.18 18.31 2.49
N PHE A 203 4.08 18.37 1.73
CA PHE A 203 3.82 19.48 0.81
C PHE A 203 3.24 20.69 1.54
N ASP A 204 2.30 20.48 2.45
CA ASP A 204 1.65 21.56 3.18
C ASP A 204 2.64 22.33 4.09
N SER A 205 3.74 21.70 4.49
CA SER A 205 4.80 22.30 5.32
C SER A 205 6.01 22.83 4.54
N THR A 206 6.21 22.47 3.27
CA THR A 206 7.45 22.83 2.54
C THR A 206 7.24 23.46 1.16
N LEU A 207 6.09 23.28 0.51
CA LEU A 207 5.85 23.76 -0.85
C LEU A 207 5.32 25.19 -0.85
N ALA A 208 5.93 26.04 -1.68
CA ALA A 208 5.47 27.40 -1.95
C ALA A 208 5.38 27.64 -3.46
N LEU A 209 4.27 28.21 -3.92
CA LEU A 209 4.03 28.51 -5.33
C LEU A 209 4.17 30.01 -5.60
N ILE A 210 4.85 30.36 -6.69
CA ILE A 210 4.92 31.73 -7.20
C ILE A 210 4.66 31.74 -8.71
N ASN A 211 4.45 32.92 -9.29
CA ASN A 211 4.37 33.02 -10.75
C ASN A 211 5.69 32.58 -11.39
N ILE A 212 5.62 31.82 -12.49
CA ILE A 212 6.81 31.33 -13.19
C ILE A 212 7.74 32.46 -13.65
N ARG A 213 7.20 33.62 -14.05
CA ARG A 213 7.99 34.79 -14.45
C ARG A 213 8.74 35.42 -13.28
N ASP A 214 8.12 35.43 -12.10
CA ASP A 214 8.77 35.92 -10.88
C ASP A 214 9.90 34.98 -10.46
N ALA A 215 9.70 33.67 -10.63
CA ALA A 215 10.73 32.67 -10.39
C ALA A 215 11.91 32.83 -11.36
N GLU A 216 11.65 32.93 -12.66
CA GLU A 216 12.67 33.18 -13.68
C GLU A 216 13.49 34.45 -13.36
N ALA A 217 12.81 35.54 -13.00
CA ALA A 217 13.46 36.81 -12.64
C ALA A 217 14.30 36.71 -11.35
N LEU A 218 13.77 36.04 -10.33
CA LEU A 218 14.43 35.89 -9.02
C LEU A 218 15.71 35.05 -9.12
N PHE A 219 15.66 33.94 -9.85
CA PHE A 219 16.78 33.02 -10.03
C PHE A 219 17.65 33.34 -11.26
N ARG A 220 17.31 34.37 -12.05
CA ARG A 220 17.99 34.74 -13.31
C ARG A 220 18.03 33.60 -14.32
N LEU A 221 16.93 32.88 -14.43
CA LEU A 221 16.78 31.82 -15.41
C LEU A 221 16.28 32.42 -16.74
N PRO A 222 16.91 32.08 -17.87
CA PRO A 222 16.50 32.59 -19.19
C PRO A 222 15.19 31.94 -19.69
N ALA A 223 14.79 30.82 -19.08
CA ALA A 223 13.64 30.02 -19.46
C ALA A 223 13.22 29.09 -18.28
N PRO A 224 12.06 28.41 -18.36
CA PRO A 224 11.64 27.44 -17.36
C PRO A 224 12.67 26.32 -17.16
N THR A 225 12.71 25.68 -15.99
CA THR A 225 13.64 24.57 -15.73
C THR A 225 13.18 23.28 -16.40
N GLY A 226 11.87 23.14 -16.65
CA GLY A 226 11.31 21.96 -17.31
C GLY A 226 9.82 22.04 -17.61
N VAL A 227 9.28 20.88 -18.00
CA VAL A 227 7.85 20.64 -18.28
C VAL A 227 7.34 19.53 -17.38
N ARG A 228 6.21 19.78 -16.73
CA ARG A 228 5.44 18.80 -15.97
C ARG A 228 4.34 18.23 -16.84
N LEU A 229 4.09 16.93 -16.70
CA LEU A 229 3.08 16.20 -17.43
C LEU A 229 2.07 15.54 -16.50
N ARG A 230 0.81 15.54 -16.92
CA ARG A 230 -0.25 14.72 -16.33
C ARG A 230 -0.64 13.61 -17.30
N LEU A 231 -0.83 12.43 -16.74
CA LEU A 231 -1.20 11.23 -17.49
C LEU A 231 -2.64 10.80 -17.20
N LYS A 232 -3.26 10.07 -18.12
CA LYS A 232 -4.57 9.41 -17.93
C LYS A 232 -4.53 8.44 -16.75
N ASP A 233 -3.49 7.60 -16.73
CA ASP A 233 -3.23 6.64 -15.68
C ASP A 233 -1.84 6.90 -15.09
N MET A 234 -1.81 7.31 -13.82
CA MET A 234 -0.57 7.57 -13.10
C MET A 234 0.30 6.33 -12.93
N GLN A 235 -0.29 5.13 -12.91
CA GLN A 235 0.45 3.88 -12.72
C GLN A 235 1.30 3.53 -13.94
N ARG A 236 0.96 4.14 -15.08
CA ARG A 236 1.73 4.05 -16.32
C ARG A 236 2.88 5.05 -16.40
N ALA A 237 3.08 5.91 -15.39
CA ALA A 237 4.11 6.95 -15.43
C ALA A 237 5.53 6.40 -15.68
N PRO A 238 5.98 5.29 -15.05
CA PRO A 238 7.30 4.73 -15.36
C PRO A 238 7.43 4.26 -16.81
N GLN A 239 6.39 3.61 -17.36
CA GLN A 239 6.39 3.13 -18.73
C GLN A 239 6.36 4.30 -19.72
N VAL A 240 5.50 5.30 -19.47
CA VAL A 240 5.39 6.49 -20.31
C VAL A 240 6.66 7.33 -20.26
N ALA A 241 7.30 7.49 -19.09
CA ALA A 241 8.58 8.16 -18.97
C ALA A 241 9.66 7.48 -19.84
N HIS A 242 9.70 6.14 -19.85
CA HIS A 242 10.65 5.38 -20.67
C HIS A 242 10.33 5.45 -22.17
N GLU A 243 9.06 5.51 -22.55
CA GLU A 243 8.63 5.76 -23.93
C GLU A 243 9.04 7.16 -24.39
N LEU A 244 8.75 8.17 -23.58
CA LEU A 244 9.10 9.57 -23.84
C LEU A 244 10.60 9.76 -23.98
N ALA A 245 11.42 9.04 -23.20
CA ALA A 245 12.88 9.08 -23.29
C ALA A 245 13.42 8.65 -24.66
N ARG A 246 12.63 7.91 -25.45
CA ARG A 246 13.00 7.46 -26.80
C ARG A 246 12.45 8.34 -27.90
N THR A 247 11.39 9.10 -27.62
CA THR A 247 10.65 9.87 -28.63
C THR A 247 10.91 11.37 -28.56
N LEU A 248 11.26 11.89 -27.39
CA LEU A 248 11.53 13.31 -27.21
C LEU A 248 12.88 13.68 -27.84
N SER A 249 12.91 14.85 -28.45
CA SER A 249 14.11 15.41 -29.05
C SER A 249 14.97 16.11 -27.99
N GLY A 250 16.29 15.91 -28.03
CA GLY A 250 17.26 16.59 -27.17
C GLY A 250 17.77 15.75 -26.00
N ASP A 251 18.75 16.29 -25.28
CA ASP A 251 19.32 15.67 -24.07
C ASP A 251 18.51 16.09 -22.85
N LEU A 252 17.47 15.30 -22.55
CA LEU A 252 16.49 15.59 -21.51
C LEU A 252 16.49 14.49 -20.44
N TYR A 253 16.42 14.91 -19.18
CA TYR A 253 16.14 14.00 -18.09
C TYR A 253 14.63 13.89 -17.89
N ILE A 254 14.17 12.66 -17.73
CA ILE A 254 12.77 12.35 -17.48
C ILE A 254 12.69 11.59 -16.16
N ARG A 255 11.89 12.12 -15.24
CA ARG A 255 11.67 11.55 -13.92
C ARG A 255 10.19 11.36 -13.69
N ASP A 256 9.78 10.19 -13.26
CA ASP A 256 8.42 9.93 -12.81
C ASP A 256 8.33 9.97 -11.27
N TRP A 257 7.10 10.08 -10.78
CA TRP A 257 6.82 10.21 -9.34
C TRP A 257 7.37 9.04 -8.49
N THR A 258 7.51 7.82 -9.06
CA THR A 258 8.03 6.66 -8.30
C THR A 258 9.52 6.81 -8.00
N GLN A 259 10.25 7.57 -8.81
CA GLN A 259 11.67 7.82 -8.63
C GLN A 259 11.96 8.90 -7.58
N GLN A 260 11.09 9.92 -7.45
CA GLN A 260 11.23 10.97 -6.43
C GLN A 260 11.14 10.40 -5.01
N ASN A 261 10.22 9.46 -4.76
CA ASN A 261 9.93 8.93 -3.43
C ASN A 261 10.34 7.47 -3.25
N LYS A 262 11.36 7.01 -4.01
CA LYS A 262 11.78 5.61 -4.06
C LYS A 262 12.04 5.00 -2.67
N THR A 263 12.63 5.76 -1.75
CA THR A 263 12.92 5.29 -0.38
C THR A 263 11.66 4.98 0.40
N TRP A 264 10.65 5.85 0.32
CA TRP A 264 9.36 5.66 0.99
C TRP A 264 8.61 4.44 0.44
N PHE A 265 8.47 4.35 -0.89
CA PHE A 265 7.79 3.21 -1.52
C PHE A 265 8.52 1.90 -1.25
N SER A 266 9.86 1.92 -1.22
CA SER A 266 10.67 0.75 -0.86
C SER A 266 10.46 0.35 0.61
N ALA A 267 10.38 1.33 1.51
CA ALA A 267 10.12 1.08 2.93
C ALA A 267 8.75 0.42 3.15
N VAL A 268 7.69 0.94 2.54
CA VAL A 268 6.33 0.35 2.61
C VAL A 268 6.31 -1.08 2.07
N GLN A 269 7.00 -1.34 0.96
CA GLN A 269 7.10 -2.70 0.39
C GLN A 269 7.87 -3.66 1.32
N ILE A 270 8.93 -3.19 1.97
CA ILE A 270 9.68 -3.97 2.96
C ILE A 270 8.78 -4.30 4.16
N GLU A 271 8.04 -3.33 4.69
CA GLU A 271 7.11 -3.52 5.80
C GLU A 271 6.02 -4.54 5.46
N LYS A 272 5.41 -4.44 4.28
CA LYS A 272 4.42 -5.41 3.79
C LYS A 272 5.01 -6.83 3.71
N ARG A 273 6.25 -6.97 3.27
CA ARG A 273 6.96 -8.28 3.24
C ARG A 273 7.22 -8.82 4.64
N MET A 274 7.61 -7.97 5.59
CA MET A 274 7.84 -8.38 6.98
C MET A 274 6.55 -8.87 7.63
N MET A 275 5.44 -8.12 7.50
CA MET A 275 4.13 -8.55 8.00
C MET A 275 3.68 -9.86 7.37
N PHE A 276 3.87 -10.02 6.06
CA PHE A 276 3.56 -11.26 5.37
C PHE A 276 4.33 -12.46 5.96
N ILE A 277 5.63 -12.31 6.25
CA ILE A 277 6.45 -13.36 6.87
C ILE A 277 5.93 -13.71 8.27
N ILE A 278 5.69 -12.70 9.13
CA ILE A 278 5.21 -12.88 10.50
C ILE A 278 3.86 -13.61 10.52
N LEU A 279 2.93 -13.18 9.67
CA LEU A 279 1.60 -13.78 9.60
C LEU A 279 1.61 -15.17 8.95
N THR A 280 2.52 -15.43 8.00
CA THR A 280 2.74 -16.78 7.47
C THR A 280 3.27 -17.72 8.55
N LEU A 281 4.12 -17.24 9.45
CA LEU A 281 4.59 -18.01 10.60
C LEU A 281 3.42 -18.38 11.54
N ILE A 282 2.45 -17.48 11.74
CA ILE A 282 1.23 -17.77 12.52
C ILE A 282 0.43 -18.91 11.87
N ILE A 283 0.31 -18.92 10.53
CA ILE A 283 -0.34 -20.03 9.80
C ILE A 283 0.47 -21.32 9.97
N ALA A 284 1.80 -21.27 9.95
CA ALA A 284 2.63 -22.44 10.20
C ALA A 284 2.41 -23.00 11.62
N VAL A 285 2.28 -22.15 12.64
CA VAL A 285 1.91 -22.56 14.01
C VAL A 285 0.51 -23.20 14.04
N ALA A 286 -0.46 -22.65 13.30
CA ALA A 286 -1.77 -23.28 13.17
C ALA A 286 -1.70 -24.65 12.46
N ALA A 287 -0.81 -24.80 11.48
CA ALA A 287 -0.57 -26.09 10.82
C ALA A 287 0.03 -27.13 11.78
N PHE A 288 0.85 -26.74 12.76
CA PHE A 288 1.28 -27.67 13.82
C PHE A 288 0.11 -28.19 14.67
N ASN A 289 -0.91 -27.36 14.92
CA ASN A 289 -2.12 -27.81 15.59
C ASN A 289 -2.83 -28.91 14.77
N LEU A 290 -2.86 -28.76 13.44
CA LEU A 290 -3.37 -29.81 12.54
C LEU A 290 -2.57 -31.12 12.65
N VAL A 291 -1.23 -31.04 12.73
CA VAL A 291 -0.37 -32.22 12.94
C VAL A 291 -0.77 -32.94 14.22
N SER A 292 -0.85 -32.22 15.34
CA SER A 292 -1.23 -32.78 16.64
C SER A 292 -2.62 -33.43 16.61
N SER A 293 -3.58 -32.77 15.96
CA SER A 293 -4.95 -33.25 15.77
C SER A 293 -5.02 -34.56 14.98
N LEU A 294 -4.30 -34.65 13.86
CA LEU A 294 -4.28 -35.85 13.02
C LEU A 294 -3.56 -37.01 13.71
N VAL A 295 -2.43 -36.76 14.40
CA VAL A 295 -1.74 -37.79 15.18
C VAL A 295 -2.67 -38.38 16.23
N MET A 296 -3.40 -37.52 16.95
CA MET A 296 -4.34 -37.97 17.98
C MET A 296 -5.53 -38.74 17.39
N THR A 297 -6.00 -38.32 16.21
CA THR A 297 -7.07 -39.06 15.50
C THR A 297 -6.59 -40.44 15.08
N VAL A 298 -5.37 -40.54 14.55
CA VAL A 298 -4.76 -41.82 14.17
C VAL A 298 -4.64 -42.74 15.37
N THR A 299 -4.18 -42.25 16.52
CA THR A 299 -4.04 -43.07 17.74
C THR A 299 -5.39 -43.55 18.25
N ASN A 300 -6.42 -42.68 18.26
CA ASN A 300 -7.77 -43.07 18.67
C ASN A 300 -8.47 -44.03 17.71
N LYS A 301 -7.99 -44.10 16.46
CA LYS A 301 -8.55 -44.95 15.39
C LYS A 301 -7.68 -46.17 15.10
N GLN A 302 -6.77 -46.56 15.99
CA GLN A 302 -5.89 -47.71 15.79
C GLN A 302 -6.64 -49.03 15.61
N ALA A 303 -7.71 -49.28 16.38
CA ALA A 303 -8.54 -50.48 16.22
C ALA A 303 -9.23 -50.50 14.85
N ASP A 304 -9.86 -49.39 14.44
CA ASP A 304 -10.48 -49.23 13.11
C ASP A 304 -9.46 -49.46 11.97
N ILE A 305 -8.24 -48.94 12.11
CA ILE A 305 -7.14 -49.16 11.16
C ILE A 305 -6.74 -50.64 11.12
N ALA A 306 -6.65 -51.30 12.28
CA ALA A 306 -6.27 -52.70 12.36
C ALA A 306 -7.30 -53.62 11.67
N ILE A 307 -8.60 -53.36 11.85
CA ILE A 307 -9.69 -54.08 11.17
C ILE A 307 -9.59 -53.88 9.65
N LEU A 308 -9.38 -52.65 9.17
CA LEU A 308 -9.21 -52.41 7.73
C LEU A 308 -7.98 -53.15 7.17
N ARG A 309 -6.90 -53.20 7.94
CA ARG A 309 -5.65 -53.88 7.57
C ARG A 309 -5.82 -55.40 7.56
N THR A 310 -6.59 -56.00 8.47
CA THR A 310 -6.89 -57.44 8.45
C THR A 310 -7.83 -57.83 7.32
N LEU A 311 -8.70 -56.91 6.88
CA LEU A 311 -9.53 -57.04 5.67
C LEU A 311 -8.74 -56.84 4.35
N GLY A 312 -7.44 -56.57 4.42
CA GLY A 312 -6.55 -56.48 3.25
C GLY A 312 -6.19 -55.06 2.80
N ALA A 313 -6.54 -54.01 3.55
CA ALA A 313 -6.15 -52.65 3.19
C ALA A 313 -4.61 -52.46 3.23
N GLN A 314 -4.05 -51.96 2.12
CA GLN A 314 -2.63 -51.64 2.03
C GLN A 314 -2.27 -50.39 2.87
N PRO A 315 -1.03 -50.29 3.40
CA PRO A 315 -0.57 -49.10 4.15
C PRO A 315 -0.80 -47.79 3.39
N GLY A 316 -0.57 -47.77 2.08
CA GLY A 316 -0.82 -46.60 1.24
C GLY A 316 -2.28 -46.17 1.20
N SER A 317 -3.22 -47.11 1.33
CA SER A 317 -4.66 -46.78 1.38
C SER A 317 -5.04 -46.15 2.73
N ILE A 318 -4.46 -46.64 3.83
CA ILE A 318 -4.61 -46.02 5.15
C ILE A 318 -4.04 -44.59 5.14
N MET A 319 -2.85 -44.40 4.55
CA MET A 319 -2.26 -43.07 4.41
C MET A 319 -3.18 -42.12 3.63
N LYS A 320 -3.75 -42.56 2.50
CA LYS A 320 -4.69 -41.75 1.71
C LYS A 320 -5.91 -41.29 2.51
N ILE A 321 -6.48 -42.15 3.37
CA ILE A 321 -7.64 -41.79 4.20
C ILE A 321 -7.32 -40.57 5.08
N PHE A 322 -6.17 -40.61 5.78
CA PHE A 322 -5.77 -39.51 6.68
C PHE A 322 -5.28 -38.27 5.92
N VAL A 323 -4.65 -38.43 4.75
CA VAL A 323 -4.32 -37.30 3.87
C VAL A 323 -5.61 -36.61 3.40
N VAL A 324 -6.61 -37.36 2.92
CA VAL A 324 -7.90 -36.78 2.51
C VAL A 324 -8.57 -36.07 3.69
N GLN A 325 -8.54 -36.67 4.88
CA GLN A 325 -9.09 -36.04 6.09
C GLN A 325 -8.41 -34.69 6.39
N GLY A 326 -7.08 -34.68 6.42
CA GLY A 326 -6.31 -33.47 6.70
C GLY A 326 -6.45 -32.40 5.62
N VAL A 327 -6.42 -32.79 4.34
CA VAL A 327 -6.63 -31.89 3.20
C VAL A 327 -8.03 -31.28 3.24
N THR A 328 -9.05 -32.05 3.64
CA THR A 328 -10.41 -31.54 3.82
C THR A 328 -10.47 -30.51 4.94
N ILE A 329 -9.84 -30.79 6.08
CA ILE A 329 -9.76 -29.85 7.22
C ILE A 329 -9.03 -28.56 6.79
N GLY A 330 -7.89 -28.68 6.11
CA GLY A 330 -7.12 -27.56 5.59
C GLY A 330 -7.89 -26.74 4.55
N PHE A 331 -8.59 -27.41 3.63
CA PHE A 331 -9.43 -26.75 2.63
C PHE A 331 -10.58 -25.98 3.26
N VAL A 332 -11.35 -26.62 4.16
CA VAL A 332 -12.50 -25.99 4.81
C VAL A 332 -12.04 -24.84 5.70
N GLY A 333 -10.98 -25.03 6.51
CA GLY A 333 -10.41 -23.95 7.32
C GLY A 333 -9.93 -22.77 6.48
N THR A 334 -9.22 -23.04 5.38
CA THR A 334 -8.75 -22.00 4.46
C THR A 334 -9.93 -21.29 3.76
N ALA A 335 -10.93 -22.02 3.29
CA ALA A 335 -12.09 -21.44 2.62
C ALA A 335 -12.91 -20.56 3.56
N ILE A 336 -13.13 -21.00 4.80
CA ILE A 336 -13.78 -20.20 5.84
C ILE A 336 -12.92 -18.97 6.16
N GLY A 337 -11.61 -19.13 6.31
CA GLY A 337 -10.69 -18.02 6.58
C GLY A 337 -10.66 -16.99 5.46
N VAL A 338 -10.67 -17.42 4.20
CA VAL A 338 -10.76 -16.52 3.04
C VAL A 338 -12.10 -15.79 3.04
N ALA A 339 -13.20 -16.50 3.23
CA ALA A 339 -14.53 -15.90 3.25
C ALA A 339 -14.67 -14.87 4.39
N LEU A 340 -14.26 -15.23 5.61
CA LEU A 340 -14.26 -14.33 6.77
C LEU A 340 -13.31 -13.16 6.59
N GLY A 341 -12.09 -13.41 6.10
CA GLY A 341 -11.10 -12.36 5.85
C GLY A 341 -11.59 -11.34 4.84
N CYS A 342 -12.14 -11.79 3.72
CA CYS A 342 -12.74 -10.91 2.71
C CYS A 342 -13.96 -10.16 3.26
N LEU A 343 -14.84 -10.84 4.00
CA LEU A 343 -16.03 -10.21 4.58
C LEU A 343 -15.65 -9.11 5.59
N ILE A 344 -14.71 -9.41 6.49
CA ILE A 344 -14.21 -8.45 7.48
C ILE A 344 -13.52 -7.29 6.75
N ALA A 345 -12.56 -7.58 5.86
CA ALA A 345 -11.80 -6.56 5.15
C ALA A 345 -12.69 -5.62 4.32
N TRP A 346 -13.74 -6.14 3.69
CA TRP A 346 -14.73 -5.33 2.97
C TRP A 346 -15.59 -4.48 3.92
N SER A 347 -15.89 -5.00 5.11
CA SER A 347 -16.72 -4.31 6.09
C SER A 347 -15.95 -3.29 6.95
N ILE A 348 -14.62 -3.25 6.87
CA ILE A 348 -13.77 -2.37 7.70
C ILE A 348 -14.22 -0.90 7.70
N PRO A 349 -14.53 -0.27 6.55
CA PRO A 349 -14.93 1.14 6.52
C PRO A 349 -16.18 1.43 7.36
N TRP A 350 -17.06 0.43 7.55
CA TRP A 350 -18.28 0.57 8.36
C TRP A 350 -18.09 0.04 9.78
N LEU A 351 -17.27 -0.99 9.95
CA LEU A 351 -17.07 -1.70 11.19
C LEU A 351 -16.20 -0.91 12.18
N VAL A 352 -15.17 -0.20 11.69
CA VAL A 352 -14.28 0.60 12.54
C VAL A 352 -15.02 1.80 13.15
N PRO A 353 -15.73 2.66 12.40
CA PRO A 353 -16.48 3.78 13.00
C PRO A 353 -17.56 3.33 13.98
N MET A 354 -18.19 2.18 13.72
CA MET A 354 -19.17 1.58 14.65
C MET A 354 -18.51 1.24 16.01
N ILE A 355 -17.31 0.64 15.99
CA ILE A 355 -16.55 0.33 17.20
C ILE A 355 -16.11 1.63 17.90
N GLU A 356 -15.64 2.62 17.17
CA GLU A 356 -15.25 3.92 17.73
C GLU A 356 -16.41 4.59 18.48
N HIS A 357 -17.61 4.58 17.90
CA HIS A 357 -18.81 5.12 18.53
C HIS A 357 -19.25 4.31 19.77
N LEU A 358 -19.11 2.98 19.72
CA LEU A 358 -19.47 2.09 20.85
C LEU A 358 -18.53 2.25 22.05
N PHE A 359 -17.23 2.40 21.81
CA PHE A 359 -16.22 2.45 22.87
C PHE A 359 -15.77 3.89 23.21
N GLY A 360 -16.17 4.89 22.43
CA GLY A 360 -15.78 6.29 22.64
C GLY A 360 -14.29 6.55 22.42
N ILE A 361 -13.63 5.71 21.63
CA ILE A 361 -12.19 5.78 21.31
C ILE A 361 -12.06 6.18 19.85
N GLN A 362 -11.18 7.12 19.52
CA GLN A 362 -10.76 7.39 18.14
C GLN A 362 -9.45 6.63 17.86
N PHE A 363 -9.47 5.68 16.92
CA PHE A 363 -8.28 4.93 16.54
C PHE A 363 -7.32 5.77 15.71
N LEU A 364 -7.84 6.70 14.90
CA LEU A 364 -7.06 7.59 14.03
C LEU A 364 -7.46 9.05 14.25
N PRO A 365 -6.75 9.80 15.10
CA PRO A 365 -6.93 11.24 15.18
C PRO A 365 -6.57 11.86 13.81
N PRO A 366 -7.49 12.60 13.15
CA PRO A 366 -7.22 13.22 11.86
C PRO A 366 -6.02 14.18 11.89
N SER A 367 -5.74 14.76 13.06
CA SER A 367 -4.60 15.65 13.29
C SER A 367 -3.23 14.98 13.24
N VAL A 368 -3.15 13.65 13.36
CA VAL A 368 -1.89 12.90 13.35
C VAL A 368 -1.73 12.09 12.06
N TYR A 369 -2.81 11.45 11.61
CA TYR A 369 -2.75 10.54 10.47
C TYR A 369 -3.36 11.08 9.19
N PHE A 370 -3.97 12.28 9.21
CA PHE A 370 -4.55 13.00 8.06
C PHE A 370 -5.55 12.18 7.21
N ILE A 371 -5.91 10.98 7.66
CA ILE A 371 -6.87 10.06 7.07
C ILE A 371 -8.02 9.93 8.07
N SER A 372 -9.24 10.20 7.60
CA SER A 372 -10.44 10.27 8.45
C SER A 372 -11.08 8.90 8.73
N GLU A 373 -10.78 7.89 7.91
CA GLU A 373 -11.35 6.54 8.02
C GLU A 373 -10.27 5.49 7.74
N LEU A 374 -10.28 4.35 8.46
CA LEU A 374 -9.32 3.28 8.21
C LEU A 374 -9.54 2.69 6.79
N PRO A 375 -8.62 2.88 5.84
CA PRO A 375 -8.81 2.41 4.48
C PRO A 375 -8.56 0.90 4.40
N SER A 376 -9.29 0.21 3.53
CA SER A 376 -9.12 -1.23 3.28
C SER A 376 -9.30 -1.52 1.79
N GLU A 377 -8.27 -2.04 1.15
CA GLU A 377 -8.31 -2.43 -0.27
C GLU A 377 -8.03 -3.92 -0.44
N LEU A 378 -9.07 -4.65 -0.87
CA LEU A 378 -9.00 -6.07 -1.17
C LEU A 378 -8.36 -6.32 -2.54
N VAL A 379 -7.10 -6.76 -2.52
CA VAL A 379 -6.38 -7.15 -3.73
C VAL A 379 -6.55 -8.65 -3.96
N ALA A 380 -7.28 -9.03 -5.02
CA ALA A 380 -7.57 -10.43 -5.34
C ALA A 380 -6.30 -11.30 -5.44
N GLY A 381 -5.22 -10.73 -5.99
CA GLY A 381 -3.92 -11.42 -6.09
C GLY A 381 -3.32 -11.79 -4.73
N ASP A 382 -3.47 -10.94 -3.72
CA ASP A 382 -3.00 -11.23 -2.35
C ASP A 382 -3.87 -12.32 -1.71
N VAL A 383 -5.20 -12.22 -1.83
CA VAL A 383 -6.15 -13.23 -1.31
C VAL A 383 -5.88 -14.62 -1.89
N ILE A 384 -5.69 -14.72 -3.20
CA ILE A 384 -5.40 -16.00 -3.87
C ILE A 384 -4.06 -16.57 -3.39
N ARG A 385 -3.00 -15.76 -3.31
CA ARG A 385 -1.68 -16.21 -2.83
C ARG A 385 -1.75 -16.72 -1.40
N ILE A 386 -2.44 -16.00 -0.52
CA ILE A 386 -2.63 -16.39 0.88
C ILE A 386 -3.38 -17.72 0.97
N GLY A 387 -4.51 -17.84 0.24
CA GLY A 387 -5.31 -19.06 0.22
C GLY A 387 -4.51 -20.26 -0.28
N VAL A 388 -3.75 -20.10 -1.36
CA VAL A 388 -2.89 -21.16 -1.90
C VAL A 388 -1.79 -21.56 -0.91
N ILE A 389 -1.09 -20.59 -0.32
CA ILE A 389 0.00 -20.88 0.64
C ILE A 389 -0.54 -21.58 1.88
N ALA A 390 -1.66 -21.10 2.45
CA ALA A 390 -2.28 -21.71 3.61
C ALA A 390 -2.77 -23.14 3.31
N PHE A 391 -3.37 -23.36 2.14
CA PHE A 391 -3.80 -24.67 1.70
C PHE A 391 -2.61 -25.63 1.49
N VAL A 392 -1.53 -25.16 0.87
CA VAL A 392 -0.31 -25.96 0.68
C VAL A 392 0.35 -26.30 2.01
N LEU A 393 0.53 -25.33 2.91
CA LEU A 393 1.12 -25.54 4.22
C LEU A 393 0.30 -26.52 5.07
N SER A 394 -1.03 -26.34 5.12
CA SER A 394 -1.91 -27.26 5.83
C SER A 394 -1.88 -28.66 5.22
N SER A 395 -1.87 -28.79 3.89
CA SER A 395 -1.77 -30.08 3.20
C SER A 395 -0.43 -30.78 3.48
N LEU A 396 0.69 -30.06 3.45
CA LEU A 396 2.01 -30.61 3.78
C LEU A 396 2.08 -31.10 5.22
N ALA A 397 1.47 -30.37 6.16
CA ALA A 397 1.38 -30.78 7.57
C ALA A 397 0.65 -32.12 7.76
N THR A 398 -0.25 -32.51 6.84
CA THR A 398 -0.97 -33.79 6.92
C THR A 398 -0.12 -35.02 6.61
N LEU A 399 0.99 -34.85 5.88
CA LEU A 399 1.76 -35.97 5.34
C LEU A 399 2.44 -36.79 6.45
N TYR A 400 3.04 -36.11 7.44
CA TYR A 400 3.74 -36.78 8.53
C TYR A 400 2.82 -37.65 9.40
N PRO A 401 1.68 -37.14 9.94
CA PRO A 401 0.73 -37.96 10.70
C PRO A 401 0.17 -39.14 9.89
N SER A 402 -0.16 -38.90 8.61
CA SER A 402 -0.77 -39.92 7.74
C SER A 402 0.18 -41.07 7.46
N TRP A 403 1.46 -40.77 7.22
CA TRP A 403 2.51 -41.79 7.06
C TRP A 403 2.75 -42.57 8.34
N ARG A 404 2.73 -41.90 9.50
CA ARG A 404 2.86 -42.55 10.80
C ARG A 404 1.69 -43.49 11.10
N GLY A 405 0.46 -43.10 10.77
CA GLY A 405 -0.73 -43.94 10.93
C GLY A 405 -0.78 -45.17 10.03
N ALA A 406 -0.21 -45.09 8.83
CA ALA A 406 -0.10 -46.24 7.93
C ALA A 406 0.82 -47.36 8.46
N LYS A 407 1.71 -47.06 9.42
CA LYS A 407 2.66 -48.03 10.00
C LYS A 407 2.13 -48.81 11.20
N VAL A 408 0.87 -48.63 11.59
CA VAL A 408 0.25 -49.39 12.70
C VAL A 408 0.22 -50.89 12.37
N ARG A 409 0.72 -51.71 13.30
CA ARG A 409 0.74 -53.18 13.20
C ARG A 409 -0.59 -53.73 13.74
N PRO A 410 -1.37 -54.48 12.93
CA PRO A 410 -2.70 -54.95 13.35
C PRO A 410 -2.66 -55.83 14.61
N ALA A 411 -1.64 -56.69 14.73
CA ALA A 411 -1.47 -57.59 15.87
C ALA A 411 -1.17 -56.88 17.20
N GLU A 412 -0.54 -55.70 17.16
CA GLU A 412 -0.27 -54.91 18.36
C GLU A 412 -1.51 -54.09 18.76
N ALA A 413 -2.25 -53.56 17.78
CA ALA A 413 -3.43 -52.74 18.01
C ALA A 413 -4.62 -53.53 18.59
N LEU A 414 -4.80 -54.80 18.19
CA LEU A 414 -5.89 -55.67 18.67
C LEU A 414 -5.57 -56.43 19.97
N ARG A 415 -4.34 -56.32 20.49
CA ARG A 415 -3.91 -57.04 21.70
C ARG A 415 -4.28 -56.30 23.01
N TYR A 416 -4.64 -55.02 22.91
CA TYR A 416 -4.93 -54.14 24.05
C TYR A 416 -6.40 -53.69 24.10
N GLU A 417 -7.27 -54.27 23.28
CA GLU A 417 -8.71 -54.40 23.55
C GLU A 417 -8.96 -55.73 24.27
#